data_AF-A0A0M8VG25-F1
#
_entry.id   AF-A0A0M8VG25-F1
#
_cell.length_a   1.000
_cell.length_b   1.000
_cell.length_c   1.000
_cell.angle_alpha   90.00
_cell.angle_beta   90.00
_cell.angle_gamma   90.00
#
_symmetry.space_group_name_H-M   'P 1'
#
loop_
_entity.id
_entity.type
_entity.pdbx_description
1 polymer ?
#
loop_
_entity_poly.entity_id
_entity_poly.type
_entity_poly.pdbx_seq_one_letter_code
_entity_poly.pdbx_strand_id
1 'polypeptide(L)'
;GRSSEITTARHDKLTAHLRETGLGALADLGFVGLDDDPDDHPVSITGRKATRNHQLTDAEKEANRLLSRERAAVEHGFANLKTWR
;
A
#
# COMPACT_ATOMS: atom_id res chain seq x y z
N GLY A 1 0.54 -13.47 20.24
CA GLY A 1 0.11 -13.79 18.86
C GLY A 1 0.43 -12.60 17.99
N ARG A 2 1.15 -12.78 16.88
CA ARG A 2 1.61 -11.66 16.03
C ARG A 2 0.38 -11.01 15.37
N SER A 3 0.06 -9.79 15.77
CA SER A 3 -0.89 -8.93 15.04
C SER A 3 -0.42 -8.80 13.59
N SER A 4 -1.34 -8.89 12.62
CA SER A 4 -0.99 -8.57 11.23
C SER A 4 -0.67 -7.08 11.11
N GLU A 5 0.25 -6.71 10.21
CA GLU A 5 0.70 -5.32 10.05
C GLU A 5 -0.47 -4.36 9.77
N ILE A 6 -1.46 -4.79 8.99
CA ILE A 6 -2.69 -4.03 8.76
C ILE A 6 -3.52 -3.82 10.04
N THR A 7 -3.53 -4.79 10.96
CA THR A 7 -4.24 -4.66 12.24
C THR A 7 -3.56 -3.61 13.11
N THR A 8 -2.23 -3.60 13.13
CA THR A 8 -1.46 -2.55 13.81
C THR A 8 -1.70 -1.18 13.16
N ALA A 9 -1.66 -1.09 11.83
CA ALA A 9 -1.92 0.17 11.12
C ALA A 9 -3.33 0.73 11.41
N ARG A 10 -4.35 -0.14 11.53
CA ARG A 10 -5.70 0.26 11.96
C ARG A 10 -5.73 0.74 13.40
N HIS A 11 -5.10 -0.02 14.31
CA HIS A 11 -5.03 0.33 15.73
C HIS A 11 -4.41 1.71 15.93
N ASP A 12 -3.34 2.00 15.19
CA ASP A 12 -2.59 3.26 15.27
C ASP A 12 -3.16 4.36 14.36
N LYS A 13 -4.32 4.13 13.74
CA LYS A 13 -5.06 5.11 12.92
C LYS A 13 -4.20 5.75 11.82
N LEU A 14 -3.38 4.94 11.15
CA LEU A 14 -2.40 5.42 10.17
C LEU A 14 -3.04 6.30 9.08
N THR A 15 -4.21 5.93 8.56
CA THR A 15 -4.90 6.69 7.50
C THR A 15 -5.35 8.07 7.96
N ALA A 16 -5.79 8.21 9.22
CA ALA A 16 -6.14 9.50 9.79
C ALA A 16 -4.92 10.43 9.85
N HIS A 17 -3.78 9.92 10.32
CA HIS A 17 -2.54 10.71 10.39
C HIS A 17 -2.00 11.10 9.01
N LEU A 18 -2.07 10.20 8.03
CA LEU A 18 -1.73 10.52 6.64
C LEU A 18 -2.62 11.65 6.10
N ARG A 19 -3.93 11.58 6.37
CA ARG A 19 -4.90 12.60 5.95
C ARG A 19 -4.64 13.95 6.63
N GLU A 20 -4.42 13.95 7.94
CA GLU A 20 -4.09 15.16 8.73
C GLU A 20 -2.82 15.86 8.23
N THR A 21 -1.85 15.09 7.76
CA THR A 21 -0.56 15.61 7.27
C THR A 21 -0.55 15.90 5.77
N GLY A 22 -1.64 15.60 5.05
CA GLY A 22 -1.73 15.76 3.60
C GLY A 22 -0.82 14.81 2.83
N LEU A 23 -0.46 13.66 3.42
CA LEU A 23 0.39 12.64 2.81
C LEU A 23 -0.44 11.47 2.28
N GLY A 24 0.10 10.81 1.25
CA GLY A 24 -0.43 9.56 0.71
C GLY A 24 0.61 8.45 0.77
N ALA A 25 0.14 7.21 0.92
CA ALA A 25 0.98 6.02 0.96
C ALA A 25 0.73 5.12 -0.26
N LEU A 26 1.81 4.62 -0.85
CA LEU A 26 1.78 3.51 -1.80
C LEU A 26 2.02 2.22 -1.02
N ALA A 27 1.01 1.37 -0.93
CA ALA A 27 0.99 0.24 0.00
C ALA A 27 0.94 -1.13 -0.70
N ASP A 28 1.41 -2.16 0.01
CA ASP A 28 1.31 -3.55 -0.42
C ASP A 28 -0.14 -4.08 -0.38
N LEU A 29 -0.41 -5.17 -1.11
CA LEU A 29 -1.70 -5.87 -1.10
C LEU A 29 -2.14 -6.32 0.31
N GLY A 30 -1.19 -6.53 1.23
CA GLY A 30 -1.48 -6.81 2.64
C GLY A 30 -2.23 -5.69 3.37
N PHE A 31 -2.27 -4.49 2.81
CA PHE A 31 -2.99 -3.32 3.34
C PHE A 31 -4.29 -3.00 2.58
N VAL A 32 -4.75 -3.88 1.68
CA VAL A 32 -6.05 -3.71 1.01
C VAL A 32 -7.16 -3.59 2.07
N GLY A 33 -8.00 -2.56 1.94
CA GLY A 33 -9.05 -2.24 2.90
C GLY A 33 -8.54 -1.63 4.22
N LEU A 34 -7.35 -1.03 4.21
CA LEU A 34 -6.88 -0.17 5.31
C LEU A 34 -7.54 1.21 5.26
N ASP A 35 -7.64 1.82 4.07
CA ASP A 35 -8.29 3.11 3.87
C ASP A 35 -9.80 2.98 4.05
N ASP A 36 -10.34 3.81 4.92
CA ASP A 36 -11.75 3.88 5.28
C ASP A 36 -12.56 4.83 4.39
N ASP A 37 -11.88 5.68 3.62
CA ASP A 37 -12.49 6.60 2.66
C ASP A 37 -11.66 6.70 1.35
N PRO A 38 -11.57 5.58 0.59
CA PRO A 38 -10.72 5.52 -0.60
C PRO A 38 -11.31 6.23 -1.83
N ASP A 39 -12.61 6.53 -1.85
CA ASP A 39 -13.29 7.11 -3.02
C ASP A 39 -13.29 8.65 -2.99
N ASP A 40 -13.48 9.27 -1.82
CA ASP A 40 -13.52 10.73 -1.70
C ASP A 40 -12.16 11.32 -1.30
N HIS A 41 -11.43 10.65 -0.39
CA HIS A 41 -10.16 11.14 0.17
C HIS A 41 -9.09 10.05 0.31
N PRO A 42 -8.62 9.46 -0.81
CA PRO A 42 -7.65 8.36 -0.76
C PRO A 42 -6.32 8.81 -0.17
N VAL A 43 -5.87 8.09 0.86
CA VAL A 43 -4.56 8.25 1.49
C VAL A 43 -3.72 6.98 1.41
N SER A 44 -4.28 5.86 0.99
CA SER A 44 -3.55 4.62 0.71
C SER A 44 -3.94 4.03 -0.64
N ILE A 45 -2.95 3.90 -1.54
CA ILE A 45 -3.12 3.25 -2.85
C ILE A 45 -2.45 1.89 -2.81
N THR A 46 -3.23 0.83 -3.00
CA THR A 46 -2.74 -0.55 -3.13
C THR A 46 -2.84 -1.05 -4.56
N GLY A 47 -2.10 -2.12 -4.87
CA GLY A 47 -2.26 -2.83 -6.12
C GLY A 47 -3.64 -3.48 -6.24
N ARG A 48 -4.06 -3.80 -7.47
CA ARG A 48 -5.25 -4.60 -7.74
C ARG A 48 -4.91 -6.07 -7.91
N LYS A 49 -5.79 -6.95 -7.44
CA LYS A 49 -5.60 -8.41 -7.53
C LYS A 49 -6.66 -9.01 -8.44
N ALA A 50 -6.22 -9.85 -9.40
CA ALA A 50 -7.15 -10.68 -10.17
C ALA A 50 -7.89 -11.64 -9.22
N THR A 51 -9.18 -11.86 -9.48
CA THR A 51 -9.97 -12.90 -8.81
C THR A 51 -10.37 -13.96 -9.83
N ARG A 52 -10.87 -15.11 -9.35
CA ARG A 52 -11.26 -16.24 -10.21
C ARG A 52 -12.18 -15.84 -11.36
N ASN A 53 -13.05 -14.85 -11.14
CA ASN A 53 -14.05 -14.40 -12.11
C ASN A 53 -13.76 -12.99 -12.65
N HIS A 54 -12.62 -12.40 -12.31
CA HIS A 54 -12.25 -11.05 -12.74
C HIS A 54 -10.75 -10.97 -13.01
N GLN A 55 -10.38 -11.01 -14.28
CA GLN A 55 -9.01 -10.69 -14.69
C GLN A 55 -8.77 -9.19 -14.65
N LEU A 56 -7.53 -8.82 -14.37
CA LEU A 56 -7.10 -7.43 -14.49
C LEU A 56 -7.17 -6.98 -15.94
N THR A 57 -7.76 -5.80 -16.15
CA THR A 57 -7.64 -5.05 -17.39
C THR A 57 -6.20 -4.61 -17.63
N ASP A 58 -5.87 -4.22 -18.85
CA ASP A 58 -4.51 -3.77 -19.17
C ASP A 58 -4.13 -2.47 -18.46
N ALA A 59 -5.10 -1.59 -18.22
CA ALA A 59 -4.90 -0.39 -17.41
C ALA A 59 -4.55 -0.73 -15.95
N GLU A 60 -5.19 -1.73 -15.36
CA GLU A 60 -4.90 -2.15 -13.98
C GLU A 60 -3.55 -2.87 -13.87
N LYS A 61 -3.17 -3.65 -14.89
CA LYS A 61 -1.81 -4.22 -14.97
C LYS A 61 -0.77 -3.11 -15.04
N GLU A 62 -1.03 -2.06 -15.81
CA GLU A 62 -0.12 -0.92 -15.91
C GLU A 62 -0.01 -0.15 -14.60
N ALA A 63 -1.12 0.15 -13.95
CA ALA A 63 -1.13 0.75 -12.62
C ALA A 63 -0.33 -0.08 -11.60
N ASN A 64 -0.50 -1.41 -11.60
CA ASN A 64 0.27 -2.31 -10.75
C ASN A 64 1.78 -2.29 -11.06
N ARG A 65 2.17 -2.13 -12.34
CA ARG A 65 3.58 -2.01 -12.74
C ARG A 65 4.19 -0.70 -12.24
N LEU A 66 3.47 0.41 -12.36
CA LEU A 66 3.90 1.69 -11.82
C LEU A 66 4.07 1.62 -10.30
N LEU A 67 3.07 1.10 -9.58
CA LEU A 67 3.14 0.90 -8.13
C LEU A 67 4.35 0.03 -7.73
N SER A 68 4.58 -1.07 -8.45
CA SER A 68 5.70 -1.98 -8.16
C SER A 68 7.07 -1.32 -8.36
N ARG A 69 7.21 -0.42 -9.34
CA ARG A 69 8.47 0.30 -9.58
C ARG A 69 8.82 1.22 -8.42
N GLU A 70 7.85 1.98 -7.92
CA GLU A 70 8.06 2.86 -6.76
C GLU A 70 8.42 2.06 -5.51
N ARG A 71 7.76 0.92 -5.30
CA ARG A 71 8.05 0.02 -4.19
C ARG A 71 9.45 -0.60 -4.25
N ALA A 72 9.92 -0.97 -5.44
CA ALA A 72 11.26 -1.54 -5.60
C ALA A 72 12.34 -0.57 -5.09
N ALA A 73 12.19 0.73 -5.32
CA ALA A 73 13.11 1.74 -4.78
C ALA A 73 13.11 1.78 -3.25
N VAL A 74 11.92 1.73 -2.64
CA VAL A 74 11.75 1.71 -1.17
C VAL A 74 12.34 0.44 -0.55
N GLU A 75 12.03 -0.73 -1.10
CA GLU A 75 12.55 -2.01 -0.62
C GLU A 75 14.07 -2.10 -0.76
N HIS A 76 14.63 -1.60 -1.86
CA HIS A 76 16.07 -1.53 -2.06
C HIS A 76 16.74 -0.56 -1.08
N GLY A 77 16.11 0.59 -0.82
CA GLY A 77 16.54 1.52 0.23
C GLY A 77 16.58 0.84 1.61
N PHE A 78 15.51 0.13 1.99
CA PHE A 78 15.48 -0.62 3.25
C PHE A 78 16.48 -1.77 3.29
N ALA A 79 16.71 -2.48 2.18
CA ALA A 79 17.73 -3.50 2.10
C ALA A 79 19.13 -2.90 2.35
N ASN A 80 19.44 -1.78 1.70
CA ASN A 80 20.70 -1.05 1.92
C ASN A 80 20.85 -0.60 3.37
N LEU A 81 19.78 -0.06 3.99
CA LEU A 81 19.81 0.32 5.41
C LEU A 81 20.06 -0.86 6.34
N LYS A 82 19.52 -2.05 6.04
CA LYS A 82 19.74 -3.27 6.81
C LYS A 82 21.15 -3.84 6.64
N THR A 83 21.81 -3.58 5.52
CA THR A 83 23.19 -4.01 5.24
C THR A 83 24.23 -2.98 5.68
N TRP A 84 23.81 -1.77 6.06
CA TRP A 84 24.71 -0.73 6.54
C TRP A 84 25.20 -1.07 7.96
N ARG A 85 26.52 -1.13 8.14
CA ARG A 85 27.21 -1.45 9.39
C ARG A 85 28.05 -0.27 9.86
#